data_AF-A0A401S799-F1
#
_entry.id   AF-A0A401S799-F1
#
_cell.length_a   1.000
_cell.length_b   1.000
_cell.length_c   1.000
_cell.angle_alpha   90.00
_cell.angle_beta   90.00
_cell.angle_gamma   90.00
#
_symmetry.space_group_name_H-M   'P 1'
#
loop_
_entity.id
_entity.type
_entity.pdbx_description
1 polymer ?
#
loop_
_entity_poly.entity_id
_entity_poly.type
_entity_poly.pdbx_seq_one_letter_code
_entity_poly.pdbx_strand_id
1 'polypeptide(L)'
;MSSEEAQGSPFVNSSVREDIRLVNRADRKTRDSVKQKLLRRSASFKDLMILFNQPTAETRTRIRSAEYTQAALSLIQRRAHHVHKRSLNISDVQSNNDLSHILQTSGCSLLTKLPVCTEETEFYRTINGQCNNRNNPLLGAAFTPLKRWLAPEYEDGITIPRGSKKGLLYSGFPLPLVIIGRSKINVCLIMEDSDWLIYHPAQTACQRLWLIRVEFHGFPIIIHRDF
;
A
#
# COMPACT_ATOMS: atom_id res chain seq x y z
N MET A 1 12.74 3.21 33.91
CA MET A 1 13.42 2.35 32.92
C MET A 1 13.85 3.23 31.77
N SER A 2 15.15 3.43 31.61
CA SER A 2 15.75 4.19 30.52
C SER A 2 15.35 3.58 29.18
N SER A 3 14.63 4.34 28.35
CA SER A 3 14.50 4.00 26.94
C SER A 3 15.90 4.10 26.33
N GLU A 4 16.53 2.96 26.06
CA GLU A 4 17.67 2.94 25.15
C GLU A 4 17.19 3.57 23.83
N GLU A 5 17.72 4.76 23.51
CA GLU A 5 17.46 5.37 22.21
C GLU A 5 18.03 4.40 21.17
N ALA A 6 17.13 3.77 20.40
CA ALA A 6 17.46 2.89 19.30
C ALA A 6 18.34 3.65 18.31
N GLN A 7 19.67 3.55 18.43
CA GLN A 7 20.58 4.33 17.62
C GLN A 7 20.76 3.61 16.28
N GLY A 8 20.13 4.13 15.23
CA GLY A 8 20.25 3.59 13.89
C GLY A 8 21.67 3.75 13.34
N SER A 9 22.04 2.88 12.40
CA SER A 9 23.35 2.93 11.76
C SER A 9 23.62 4.29 11.11
N PRO A 10 24.89 4.75 11.00
CA PRO A 10 25.22 6.03 10.38
C PRO A 10 24.69 6.17 8.94
N PHE A 11 24.65 5.05 8.21
CA PHE A 11 24.08 4.95 6.87
C PHE A 11 22.57 5.21 6.83
N VAL A 12 21.82 4.59 7.75
CA VAL A 12 20.38 4.79 7.86
C VAL A 12 20.08 6.23 8.31
N ASN A 13 20.79 6.74 9.32
CA ASN A 13 20.57 8.08 9.86
C ASN A 13 20.82 9.18 8.80
N SER A 14 21.93 9.08 8.06
CA SER A 14 22.22 10.03 6.97
C SER A 14 21.17 9.98 5.86
N SER A 15 20.69 8.79 5.49
CA SER A 15 19.65 8.62 4.47
C SER A 15 18.31 9.22 4.93
N VAL A 16 17.83 8.87 6.12
CA VAL A 16 16.56 9.40 6.67
C VAL A 16 16.57 10.94 6.75
N ARG A 17 17.67 11.54 7.23
CA ARG A 17 17.80 13.00 7.34
C ARG A 17 17.78 13.68 5.96
N GLU A 18 18.40 13.06 4.97
CA GLU A 18 18.38 13.56 3.60
C GLU A 18 16.98 13.48 3.00
N ASP A 19 16.28 12.37 3.19
CA ASP A 19 14.91 12.20 2.66
C ASP A 19 13.94 13.19 3.26
N ILE A 20 13.99 13.42 4.57
CA ILE A 20 13.18 14.45 5.22
C ILE A 20 13.42 15.81 4.57
N ARG A 21 14.67 16.16 4.24
CA ARG A 21 14.99 17.42 3.55
C ARG A 21 14.43 17.45 2.14
N LEU A 22 14.52 16.34 1.39
CA LEU A 22 14.02 16.24 0.02
C LEU A 22 12.49 16.36 -0.03
N VAL A 23 11.77 15.64 0.83
CA VAL A 23 10.30 15.70 0.91
C VAL A 23 9.86 17.12 1.28
N ASN A 24 10.45 17.71 2.32
CA ASN A 24 10.12 19.09 2.72
C ASN A 24 10.38 20.12 1.61
N ARG A 25 11.45 19.93 0.83
CA ARG A 25 11.76 20.79 -0.32
C ARG A 25 10.71 20.64 -1.42
N ALA A 26 10.30 19.42 -1.75
CA ALA A 26 9.28 19.14 -2.75
C ALA A 26 7.91 19.69 -2.35
N ASP A 27 7.52 19.52 -1.10
CA ASP A 27 6.31 20.09 -0.49
C ASP A 27 6.28 21.62 -0.63
N ARG A 28 7.37 22.27 -0.22
CA ARG A 28 7.50 23.73 -0.30
C ARG A 28 7.39 24.21 -1.74
N LYS A 29 8.13 23.58 -2.65
CA LYS A 29 8.10 23.91 -4.08
C LYS A 29 6.68 23.79 -4.66
N THR A 30 5.95 22.74 -4.30
CA THR A 30 4.57 22.53 -4.75
C THR A 30 3.64 23.63 -4.24
N ARG A 31 3.72 23.94 -2.94
CA ARG A 31 2.92 25.01 -2.32
C ARG A 31 3.19 26.39 -2.93
N ASP A 32 4.47 26.72 -3.10
CA ASP A 32 4.88 28.01 -3.66
C ASP A 32 4.45 28.12 -5.12
N SER A 33 4.57 27.03 -5.89
CA SER A 33 4.10 26.99 -7.28
C SER A 33 2.59 27.21 -7.37
N VAL A 34 1.79 26.55 -6.53
CA VAL A 34 0.32 26.74 -6.51
C VAL A 34 -0.01 28.17 -6.10
N LYS A 35 0.64 28.71 -5.06
CA LYS A 35 0.45 30.10 -4.60
C LYS A 35 0.73 31.11 -5.72
N GLN A 36 1.83 30.95 -6.44
CA GLN A 36 2.19 31.83 -7.57
C GLN A 36 1.15 31.78 -8.69
N LYS A 37 0.65 30.59 -9.04
CA LYS A 37 -0.39 30.44 -10.06
C LYS A 37 -1.71 31.11 -9.65
N LEU A 38 -2.10 31.03 -8.38
CA LEU A 38 -3.27 31.72 -7.85
C LEU A 38 -3.14 33.24 -7.95
N LEU A 39 -2.00 33.78 -7.49
CA LEU A 39 -1.71 35.21 -7.56
C LEU A 39 -1.78 35.73 -9.00
N ARG A 40 -1.30 34.92 -9.96
CA ARG A 40 -1.34 35.23 -11.39
C ARG A 40 -2.67 34.88 -12.08
N ARG A 41 -3.68 34.41 -11.35
CA ARG A 41 -4.96 33.92 -11.89
C ARG A 41 -4.82 32.90 -13.03
N SER A 42 -3.77 32.08 -12.97
CA SER A 42 -3.41 31.06 -13.96
C SER A 42 -3.48 29.63 -13.38
N ALA A 43 -4.19 29.47 -12.26
CA ALA A 43 -4.37 28.18 -11.62
C ALA A 43 -5.30 27.28 -12.45
N SER A 44 -4.84 26.05 -12.71
CA SER A 44 -5.66 25.02 -13.34
C SER A 44 -6.61 24.36 -12.34
N PHE A 45 -7.61 23.62 -12.82
CA PHE A 45 -8.47 22.79 -11.97
C PHE A 45 -7.66 21.86 -11.04
N LYS A 46 -6.54 21.30 -11.53
CA LYS A 46 -5.62 20.47 -10.72
C LYS A 46 -5.01 21.26 -9.56
N ASP A 47 -4.59 22.50 -9.81
CA ASP A 47 -3.99 23.34 -8.77
C ASP A 47 -5.03 23.72 -7.70
N LEU A 48 -6.29 23.94 -8.11
CA LEU A 48 -7.41 24.17 -7.18
C LEU A 48 -7.74 22.94 -6.35
N MET A 49 -7.76 21.74 -6.96
CA MET A 49 -8.03 20.50 -6.24
C MET A 49 -6.99 20.21 -5.15
N ILE A 50 -5.72 20.60 -5.36
CA ILE A 50 -4.68 20.51 -4.32
C ILE A 50 -5.05 21.37 -3.10
N LEU A 51 -5.71 22.51 -3.29
CA LEU A 51 -6.13 23.41 -2.19
C LEU A 51 -7.35 22.86 -1.45
N PHE A 52 -8.36 22.39 -2.20
CA PHE A 52 -9.56 21.81 -1.60
C PHE A 52 -9.26 20.55 -0.80
N ASN A 53 -8.26 19.77 -1.21
CA ASN A 53 -7.87 18.53 -0.55
C ASN A 53 -6.76 18.71 0.51
N GLN A 54 -6.53 19.94 1.00
CA GLN A 54 -5.54 20.16 2.05
C GLN A 54 -5.98 19.50 3.36
N PRO A 55 -5.17 18.59 3.94
CA PRO A 55 -5.51 17.94 5.19
C PRO A 55 -5.47 18.91 6.37
N THR A 56 -6.23 18.58 7.43
CA THR A 56 -6.14 19.24 8.74
C THR A 56 -4.73 19.13 9.31
N ALA A 57 -4.38 19.99 10.28
CA ALA A 57 -3.03 20.05 10.84
C ALA A 57 -2.55 18.68 11.36
N GLU A 58 -3.42 17.97 12.08
CA GLU A 58 -3.14 16.65 12.64
C GLU A 58 -2.93 15.59 11.53
N THR A 59 -3.84 15.54 10.55
CA THR A 59 -3.76 14.59 9.43
C THR A 59 -2.52 14.86 8.56
N ARG A 60 -2.16 16.14 8.37
CA ARG A 60 -0.95 16.53 7.64
C ARG A 60 0.31 15.98 8.28
N THR A 61 0.40 16.01 9.61
CA THR A 61 1.55 15.44 10.34
C THR A 61 1.65 13.93 10.12
N ARG A 62 0.52 13.21 10.15
CA ARG A 62 0.49 11.76 9.88
C ARG A 62 0.87 11.41 8.45
N ILE A 63 0.35 12.16 7.48
CA ILE A 63 0.69 11.97 6.06
C ILE A 63 2.19 12.19 5.86
N ARG A 64 2.74 13.29 6.39
CA ARG A 64 4.16 13.59 6.28
C ARG A 64 5.05 12.53 6.93
N SER A 65 4.68 12.02 8.11
CA SER A 65 5.49 10.97 8.74
C SER A 65 5.48 9.67 7.93
N ALA A 66 4.35 9.32 7.31
CA ALA A 66 4.28 8.21 6.37
C ALA A 66 5.14 8.47 5.12
N GLU A 67 5.05 9.65 4.52
CA GLU A 67 5.85 10.05 3.35
C GLU A 67 7.35 10.01 3.63
N TYR A 68 7.79 10.54 4.78
CA TYR A 68 9.19 10.48 5.19
C TYR A 68 9.67 9.04 5.33
N THR A 69 8.87 8.17 5.94
CA THR A 69 9.22 6.76 6.14
C THR A 69 9.31 6.02 4.81
N GLN A 70 8.33 6.21 3.93
CA GLN A 70 8.31 5.59 2.62
C GLN A 70 9.48 6.06 1.76
N ALA A 71 9.74 7.37 1.73
CA ALA A 71 10.88 7.95 1.01
C ALA A 71 12.20 7.40 1.56
N ALA A 72 12.35 7.34 2.89
CA ALA A 72 13.52 6.79 3.57
C ALA A 72 13.82 5.35 3.16
N LEU A 73 12.81 4.48 3.22
CA LEU A 73 12.96 3.08 2.81
C LEU A 73 13.38 2.99 1.34
N SER A 74 12.77 3.79 0.47
CA SER A 74 13.11 3.80 -0.96
C SER A 74 14.54 4.28 -1.25
N LEU A 75 15.04 5.30 -0.53
CA LEU A 75 16.41 5.80 -0.69
C LEU A 75 17.42 4.79 -0.18
N ILE A 76 17.15 4.21 1.00
CA ILE A 76 17.99 3.19 1.62
C ILE A 76 18.15 2.01 0.66
N GLN A 77 17.06 1.51 0.07
CA GLN A 77 17.13 0.41 -0.89
C GLN A 77 17.95 0.77 -2.12
N ARG A 78 17.73 1.94 -2.72
CA ARG A 78 18.52 2.39 -3.88
C ARG A 78 20.01 2.42 -3.56
N ARG A 79 20.39 2.96 -2.40
CA ARG A 79 21.78 3.02 -1.94
C ARG A 79 22.34 1.64 -1.64
N ALA A 80 21.54 0.78 -1.00
CA ALA A 80 21.91 -0.59 -0.69
C ALA A 80 22.22 -1.40 -1.95
N HIS A 81 21.44 -1.24 -3.03
CA HIS A 81 21.71 -1.84 -4.34
C HIS A 81 22.99 -1.32 -5.00
N HIS A 82 23.41 -0.08 -4.72
CA HIS A 82 24.67 0.46 -5.24
C HIS A 82 25.90 -0.05 -4.49
N VAL A 83 25.78 -0.31 -3.18
CA VAL A 83 26.87 -0.80 -2.33
C VAL A 83 27.03 -2.31 -2.45
N HIS A 84 25.92 -3.05 -2.51
CA HIS A 84 25.91 -4.49 -2.71
C HIS A 84 25.22 -4.79 -4.05
N LYS A 85 25.96 -5.34 -5.03
CA LYS A 85 25.42 -5.80 -6.34
C LYS A 85 24.36 -6.91 -6.22
N ARG A 86 24.04 -7.35 -5.00
CA ARG A 86 22.97 -8.29 -4.69
C ARG A 86 21.73 -7.48 -4.34
N SER A 87 20.56 -7.89 -4.83
CA SER A 87 19.30 -7.35 -4.35
C SER A 87 19.17 -7.68 -2.86
N LEU A 88 19.51 -6.73 -1.98
CA LEU A 88 19.26 -6.90 -0.56
C LEU A 88 17.75 -7.03 -0.37
N ASN A 89 17.34 -8.13 0.25
CA ASN A 89 15.95 -8.32 0.60
C ASN A 89 15.62 -7.27 1.66
N ILE A 90 14.40 -6.75 1.68
CA ILE A 90 13.96 -5.75 2.68
C ILE A 90 14.18 -6.28 4.10
N SER A 91 14.11 -7.61 4.27
CA SER A 91 14.45 -8.32 5.49
C SER A 91 15.89 -8.09 5.98
N ASP A 92 16.84 -7.79 5.10
CA ASP A 92 18.26 -7.57 5.44
C ASP A 92 18.53 -6.15 5.96
N VAL A 93 17.65 -5.19 5.66
CA VAL A 93 17.66 -3.81 6.21
C VAL A 93 16.87 -3.74 7.53
N GLN A 94 16.18 -4.80 7.90
CA GLN A 94 15.38 -4.92 9.13
C GLN A 94 16.20 -5.46 10.30
N SER A 95 17.33 -4.84 10.63
CA SER A 95 17.70 -4.86 12.05
C SER A 95 16.55 -4.13 12.76
N ASN A 96 15.88 -4.79 13.72
CA ASN A 96 14.71 -4.20 14.42
C ASN A 96 15.02 -2.79 14.95
N ASN A 97 16.30 -2.52 15.25
CA ASN A 97 16.84 -1.24 15.70
C ASN A 97 16.86 -0.15 14.60
N ASP A 98 17.27 -0.47 13.37
CA ASP A 98 17.27 0.50 12.27
C ASP A 98 15.83 0.89 11.86
N LEU A 99 14.93 -0.08 11.80
CA LEU A 99 13.53 0.18 11.49
C LEU A 99 12.85 1.03 12.57
N SER A 100 13.07 0.71 13.86
CA SER A 100 12.55 1.53 14.96
C SER A 100 13.11 2.95 14.91
N HIS A 101 14.40 3.12 14.59
CA HIS A 101 15.01 4.43 14.45
C HIS A 101 14.42 5.23 13.28
N ILE A 102 14.17 4.58 12.13
CA ILE A 102 13.49 5.23 10.99
C ILE A 102 12.10 5.73 11.41
N LEU A 103 11.29 4.87 12.05
CA LEU A 103 9.94 5.21 12.48
C LEU A 103 9.91 6.31 13.54
N GLN A 104 10.86 6.30 14.46
CA GLN A 104 10.99 7.33 15.49
C GLN A 104 11.42 8.67 14.89
N THR A 105 12.42 8.66 14.01
CA THR A 105 12.95 9.88 13.35
C THR A 105 11.93 10.49 12.38
N SER A 106 11.17 9.66 11.67
CA SER A 106 10.13 10.12 10.74
C SER A 106 8.85 10.57 11.46
N GLY A 107 8.68 10.21 12.74
CA GLY A 107 7.44 10.43 13.49
C GLY A 107 6.31 9.47 13.09
N CYS A 108 6.61 8.37 12.40
CA CYS A 108 5.63 7.34 12.02
C CYS A 108 5.47 6.28 13.14
N SER A 109 5.62 6.71 14.39
CA SER A 109 5.63 5.87 15.59
C SER A 109 4.24 5.37 16.01
N LEU A 110 3.22 5.44 15.14
CA LEU A 110 1.88 4.92 15.41
C LEU A 110 1.89 3.42 15.78
N LEU A 111 2.95 2.70 15.40
CA LEU A 111 3.16 1.30 15.76
C LEU A 111 3.79 1.08 17.14
N THR A 112 4.31 2.13 17.81
CA THR A 112 5.09 1.95 19.05
C THR A 112 4.38 2.41 20.32
N LYS A 113 3.34 3.24 20.22
CA LYS A 113 2.59 3.70 21.40
C LYS A 113 1.30 2.92 21.55
N LEU A 114 1.36 1.84 22.31
CA LEU A 114 0.18 1.09 22.71
C LEU A 114 -0.78 2.00 23.52
N PRO A 115 -2.08 1.98 23.23
CA PRO A 115 -3.04 2.74 24.03
C PRO A 115 -3.15 2.12 25.42
N VAL A 116 -3.34 2.97 26.43
CA VAL A 116 -3.65 2.51 27.80
C VAL A 116 -5.16 2.29 27.87
N CYS A 117 -5.57 1.06 28.17
CA CYS A 117 -6.97 0.71 28.35
C CYS A 117 -7.40 1.04 29.77
N THR A 118 -8.45 1.86 29.90
CA THR A 118 -9.01 2.33 31.19
C THR A 118 -10.26 1.53 31.55
N GLU A 119 -10.74 1.66 32.79
CA GLU A 119 -12.00 1.05 33.24
C GLU A 119 -13.20 1.52 32.40
N GLU A 120 -13.19 2.74 31.85
CA GLU A 120 -14.23 3.25 30.95
C GLU A 120 -14.37 2.39 29.68
N THR A 121 -13.25 1.87 29.17
CA THR A 121 -13.21 0.98 28.00
C THR A 121 -13.68 -0.45 28.31
N GLU A 122 -13.91 -0.78 29.59
CA GLU A 122 -14.52 -2.04 30.01
C GLU A 122 -16.03 -2.05 29.78
N PHE A 123 -16.70 -0.91 29.99
CA PHE A 123 -18.15 -0.80 29.87
C PHE A 123 -18.61 -0.36 28.47
N TYR A 124 -17.81 0.47 27.78
CA TYR A 124 -18.17 1.01 26.47
C TYR A 124 -17.07 0.82 25.44
N ARG A 125 -17.47 0.67 24.17
CA ARG A 125 -16.53 0.59 23.05
C ARG A 125 -15.97 1.97 22.74
N THR A 126 -14.67 2.03 22.49
CA THR A 126 -14.04 3.23 21.95
C THR A 126 -14.50 3.48 20.51
N ILE A 127 -14.57 4.75 20.11
CA ILE A 127 -15.00 5.14 18.74
C ILE A 127 -14.09 4.53 17.66
N ASN A 128 -12.80 4.38 17.96
CA ASN A 128 -11.81 3.84 17.02
C ASN A 128 -11.59 2.33 17.19
N GLY A 129 -12.34 1.64 18.05
CA GLY A 129 -12.21 0.19 18.27
C GLY A 129 -10.98 -0.26 19.06
N GLN A 130 -10.17 0.67 19.60
CA GLN A 130 -9.08 0.34 20.51
C GLN A 130 -9.59 -0.32 21.80
N CYS A 131 -8.73 -1.13 22.42
CA CYS A 131 -9.00 -1.84 23.68
C CYS A 131 -10.12 -2.87 23.61
N ASN A 132 -10.67 -3.17 22.43
CA ASN A 132 -11.64 -4.26 22.29
C ASN A 132 -11.02 -5.62 22.65
N ASN A 133 -9.74 -5.82 22.31
CA ASN A 133 -8.96 -6.97 22.76
C ASN A 133 -8.00 -6.51 23.87
N ARG A 134 -8.19 -7.03 25.08
CA ARG A 134 -7.41 -6.64 26.28
C ARG A 134 -5.92 -6.99 26.18
N ASN A 135 -5.59 -8.11 25.52
CA ASN A 135 -4.21 -8.57 25.35
C ASN A 135 -3.50 -7.82 24.22
N ASN A 136 -4.23 -7.43 23.18
CA ASN A 136 -3.70 -6.67 22.06
C ASN A 136 -4.66 -5.52 21.69
N PRO A 137 -4.52 -4.35 22.35
CA PRO A 137 -5.47 -3.24 22.23
C PRO A 137 -5.67 -2.65 20.84
N LEU A 138 -4.77 -2.93 19.89
CA LEU A 138 -4.84 -2.40 18.52
C LEU A 138 -5.52 -3.37 17.54
N LEU A 139 -5.86 -4.61 17.93
CA LEU A 139 -6.54 -5.54 17.03
C LEU A 139 -7.96 -5.05 16.71
N GLY A 140 -8.22 -4.86 15.42
CA GLY A 140 -9.51 -4.36 14.93
C GLY A 140 -9.70 -2.86 15.10
N ALA A 141 -8.70 -2.13 15.61
CA ALA A 141 -8.77 -0.69 15.73
C ALA A 141 -8.67 -0.01 14.36
N ALA A 142 -9.40 1.09 14.18
CA ALA A 142 -9.30 1.94 13.01
C ALA A 142 -7.90 2.56 12.88
N PHE A 143 -7.54 2.98 11.65
CA PHE A 143 -6.23 3.57 11.33
C PHE A 143 -5.02 2.65 11.61
N THR A 144 -5.25 1.34 11.72
CA THR A 144 -4.19 0.32 11.78
C THR A 144 -4.02 -0.33 10.40
N PRO A 145 -2.82 -0.85 10.07
CA PRO A 145 -2.61 -1.54 8.81
C PRO A 145 -3.45 -2.83 8.71
N LEU A 146 -3.96 -3.11 7.51
CA LEU A 146 -4.64 -4.38 7.24
C LEU A 146 -3.69 -5.56 7.45
N LYS A 147 -4.19 -6.61 8.11
CA LYS A 147 -3.44 -7.86 8.27
C LYS A 147 -3.29 -8.53 6.91
N ARG A 148 -2.07 -8.95 6.58
CA ARG A 148 -1.78 -9.71 5.36
C ARG A 148 -1.62 -11.19 5.73
N TRP A 149 -2.36 -12.06 5.03
CA TRP A 149 -2.20 -13.51 5.19
C TRP A 149 -1.11 -14.08 4.28
N LEU A 150 -0.84 -13.41 3.16
CA LEU A 150 0.23 -13.72 2.23
C LEU A 150 1.16 -12.51 2.10
N ALA A 151 2.40 -12.77 1.66
CA ALA A 151 3.34 -11.70 1.35
C ALA A 151 2.78 -10.77 0.27
N PRO A 152 2.98 -9.44 0.39
CA PRO A 152 2.53 -8.51 -0.63
C PRO A 152 3.33 -8.66 -1.93
N GLU A 153 2.65 -8.56 -3.07
CA GLU A 153 3.28 -8.58 -4.39
C GLU A 153 3.19 -7.19 -5.05
N TYR A 154 4.32 -6.50 -5.09
CA TYR A 154 4.49 -5.21 -5.76
C TYR A 154 5.50 -5.33 -6.91
N GLU A 155 5.43 -4.39 -7.85
CA GLU A 155 6.33 -4.34 -9.01
C GLU A 155 7.79 -4.14 -8.64
N ASP A 156 8.03 -3.36 -7.60
CA ASP A 156 9.35 -3.09 -7.02
C ASP A 156 9.58 -3.87 -5.72
N GLY A 157 8.65 -4.74 -5.34
CA GLY A 157 8.65 -5.45 -4.07
C GLY A 157 8.25 -4.62 -2.84
N ILE A 158 7.90 -3.33 -2.98
CA ILE A 158 7.60 -2.46 -1.83
C ILE A 158 6.29 -1.69 -1.97
N THR A 159 6.15 -0.89 -3.03
CA THR A 159 5.07 0.13 -3.11
C THR A 159 4.44 0.28 -4.47
N ILE A 160 5.18 0.02 -5.56
CA ILE A 160 4.68 0.26 -6.91
C ILE A 160 3.69 -0.86 -7.28
N PRO A 161 2.43 -0.55 -7.61
CA PRO A 161 1.48 -1.58 -7.97
C PRO A 161 1.85 -2.23 -9.31
N ARG A 162 1.56 -3.53 -9.46
CA ARG A 162 1.78 -4.26 -10.71
C ARG A 162 1.00 -3.62 -11.87
N GLY A 163 1.59 -3.66 -13.06
CA GLY A 163 1.03 -3.02 -14.25
C GLY A 163 1.34 -1.52 -14.37
N SER A 164 2.02 -0.90 -13.39
CA SER A 164 2.45 0.50 -13.48
C SER A 164 3.49 0.74 -14.58
N LYS A 165 4.36 -0.25 -14.81
CA LYS A 165 5.39 -0.21 -15.85
C LYS A 165 4.90 -1.02 -17.06
N LYS A 166 4.98 -0.42 -18.25
CA LYS A 166 4.59 -1.08 -19.50
C LYS A 166 5.63 -2.13 -19.91
N GLY A 167 5.18 -3.22 -20.54
CA GLY A 167 6.05 -4.23 -21.15
C GLY A 167 6.54 -5.32 -20.19
N LEU A 168 6.17 -5.29 -18.91
CA LEU A 168 6.45 -6.38 -17.98
C LEU A 168 5.44 -7.51 -18.14
N LEU A 169 5.96 -8.73 -18.08
CA LEU A 169 5.22 -9.97 -18.20
C LEU A 169 5.17 -10.67 -16.85
N TYR A 170 4.02 -11.21 -16.51
CA TYR A 170 3.76 -11.97 -15.29
C TYR A 170 3.32 -13.37 -15.73
N SER A 171 4.11 -14.37 -15.37
CA SER A 171 3.94 -15.74 -15.87
C SER A 171 3.86 -15.81 -17.41
N GLY A 172 4.63 -14.96 -18.10
CA GLY A 172 4.68 -14.89 -19.57
C GLY A 172 3.63 -13.98 -20.22
N PHE A 173 2.70 -13.36 -19.46
CA PHE A 173 1.62 -12.55 -20.02
C PHE A 173 1.60 -11.12 -19.46
N PRO A 174 1.22 -10.10 -20.26
CA PRO A 174 1.02 -8.76 -19.74
C PRO A 174 -0.25 -8.69 -18.88
N LEU A 175 -0.25 -7.85 -17.85
CA LEU A 175 -1.48 -7.60 -17.08
C LEU A 175 -2.52 -6.87 -17.95
N PRO A 176 -3.80 -7.28 -17.91
CA PRO A 176 -4.84 -6.60 -18.65
C PRO A 176 -5.11 -5.21 -18.04
N LEU A 177 -5.50 -4.25 -18.90
CA LEU A 177 -6.01 -2.97 -18.43
C LEU A 177 -7.30 -3.21 -17.63
N VAL A 178 -7.42 -2.58 -16.46
CA VAL A 178 -8.57 -2.74 -15.55
C VAL A 178 -9.91 -2.50 -16.26
N ILE A 179 -9.96 -1.53 -17.18
CA ILE A 179 -11.19 -1.17 -17.92
C ILE A 179 -11.55 -2.24 -18.95
N ILE A 180 -10.57 -2.84 -19.64
CA ILE A 180 -10.79 -3.87 -20.65
C ILE A 180 -11.12 -5.22 -19.99
N GLY A 181 -10.49 -5.53 -18.85
CA GLY A 181 -10.82 -6.71 -18.06
C GLY A 181 -12.28 -6.69 -17.60
N ARG A 182 -12.78 -5.54 -17.15
CA ARG A 182 -14.19 -5.38 -16.72
C ARG A 182 -15.19 -5.59 -17.85
N SER A 183 -14.95 -5.02 -19.04
CA SER A 183 -15.91 -5.14 -20.15
C SER A 183 -15.97 -6.54 -20.77
N LYS A 184 -14.91 -7.34 -20.68
CA LYS A 184 -14.89 -8.73 -21.20
C LYS A 184 -15.31 -9.77 -20.17
N ILE A 185 -15.05 -9.55 -18.88
CA ILE A 185 -15.35 -10.53 -17.82
C ILE A 185 -16.76 -10.32 -17.25
N ASN A 186 -17.28 -9.08 -17.18
CA ASN A 186 -18.66 -8.83 -16.74
C ASN A 186 -19.72 -9.39 -17.71
N VAL A 187 -19.33 -9.80 -18.93
CA VAL A 187 -20.23 -10.43 -19.90
C VAL A 187 -20.42 -11.93 -19.62
N CYS A 188 -19.66 -12.54 -18.70
CA CYS A 188 -19.74 -13.97 -18.41
C CYS A 188 -19.84 -14.27 -16.92
N LEU A 189 -20.68 -13.53 -16.20
CA LEU A 189 -21.01 -13.80 -14.79
C LEU A 189 -22.50 -13.57 -14.53
N ILE A 190 -23.43 -14.28 -15.19
CA ILE A 190 -24.72 -14.67 -14.58
C ILE A 190 -25.22 -15.99 -15.22
N MET A 191 -25.64 -16.93 -14.35
CA MET A 191 -26.62 -18.04 -14.51
C MET A 191 -26.10 -19.46 -14.79
N GLU A 192 -25.81 -20.20 -13.72
CA GLU A 192 -26.20 -21.61 -13.63
C GLU A 192 -27.65 -21.67 -13.08
N ASP A 193 -28.42 -22.56 -13.70
CA ASP A 193 -29.71 -23.12 -13.31
C ASP A 193 -31.01 -22.29 -13.45
N SER A 194 -31.83 -22.79 -14.38
CA SER A 194 -33.30 -22.72 -14.51
C SER A 194 -33.84 -21.73 -15.56
N ASP A 195 -34.40 -22.31 -16.63
CA ASP A 195 -35.19 -21.72 -17.72
C ASP A 195 -36.14 -20.60 -17.21
N TRP A 196 -36.32 -19.44 -17.87
CA TRP A 196 -37.04 -19.25 -19.13
C TRP A 196 -36.68 -17.94 -19.87
N LEU A 197 -36.47 -18.08 -21.18
CA LEU A 197 -36.73 -17.21 -22.34
C LEU A 197 -36.34 -15.69 -22.37
N ILE A 198 -35.50 -15.46 -23.37
CA ILE A 198 -34.92 -14.26 -24.02
C ILE A 198 -35.93 -13.15 -24.37
N TYR A 199 -35.53 -11.89 -24.13
CA TYR A 199 -35.82 -10.77 -25.05
C TYR A 199 -34.50 -10.18 -25.54
N HIS A 200 -34.23 -10.32 -26.85
CA HIS A 200 -33.14 -9.66 -27.58
C HIS A 200 -33.78 -8.68 -28.57
N PRO A 201 -33.11 -7.54 -28.83
CA PRO A 201 -32.61 -7.43 -30.18
C PRO A 201 -31.16 -6.90 -30.25
N ALA A 202 -30.45 -7.49 -31.21
CA ALA A 202 -29.24 -7.00 -31.87
C ALA A 202 -27.87 -7.20 -31.19
N GLN A 203 -27.19 -8.21 -31.74
CA GLN A 203 -25.76 -8.25 -32.10
C GLN A 203 -24.72 -8.52 -31.00
N THR A 204 -24.41 -9.80 -30.78
CA THR A 204 -23.01 -10.28 -30.84
C THR A 204 -23.00 -11.79 -31.04
N ALA A 205 -22.37 -12.24 -32.13
CA ALA A 205 -22.16 -13.65 -32.40
C ALA A 205 -21.16 -14.22 -31.37
N CYS A 206 -21.67 -14.94 -30.37
CA CYS A 206 -20.88 -15.92 -29.65
C CYS A 206 -20.81 -17.16 -30.56
N GLN A 207 -19.82 -17.20 -31.46
CA GLN A 207 -19.58 -18.41 -32.25
C GLN A 207 -19.15 -19.53 -31.32
N ARG A 208 -20.01 -20.55 -31.19
CA ARG A 208 -19.63 -21.89 -30.74
C ARG A 208 -18.55 -22.41 -31.69
N LEU A 209 -17.30 -22.43 -31.24
CA LEU A 209 -16.27 -23.25 -31.86
C LEU A 209 -15.81 -24.33 -30.89
N TRP A 210 -15.63 -25.51 -31.46
CA TRP A 210 -15.52 -26.81 -30.82
C TRP A 210 -14.28 -26.96 -29.92
N LEU A 211 -14.46 -27.73 -28.85
CA LEU A 211 -13.49 -28.61 -28.18
C LEU A 211 -12.00 -28.30 -28.42
N ILE A 212 -11.36 -27.64 -27.44
CA ILE A 212 -9.94 -27.88 -27.14
C ILE A 212 -9.91 -28.68 -25.83
N ARG A 213 -9.61 -29.97 -25.96
CA ARG A 213 -9.28 -30.86 -24.85
C ARG A 213 -7.92 -30.41 -24.31
N VAL A 214 -7.90 -29.76 -23.15
CA VAL A 214 -6.66 -29.52 -22.40
C VAL A 214 -6.51 -30.70 -21.43
N GLU A 215 -5.71 -31.68 -21.83
CA GLU A 215 -5.29 -32.76 -20.92
C GLU A 215 -4.34 -32.20 -19.86
N PHE A 216 -4.81 -32.13 -18.62
CA PHE A 216 -3.92 -32.02 -17.47
C PHE A 216 -3.33 -33.40 -17.20
N HIS A 217 -2.11 -33.65 -17.67
CA HIS A 217 -1.31 -34.77 -17.17
C HIS A 217 -0.96 -34.52 -15.69
N GLY A 218 -1.75 -35.18 -14.84
CA GLY A 218 -1.45 -35.73 -13.53
C GLY A 218 -0.49 -34.98 -12.60
N PHE A 219 -1.04 -34.36 -11.55
CA PHE A 219 -0.58 -34.55 -10.17
C PHE A 219 -1.78 -34.29 -9.21
N PRO A 220 -2.16 -35.24 -8.33
CA PRO A 220 -3.19 -34.99 -7.33
C PRO A 220 -2.62 -34.14 -6.18
N ILE A 221 -3.22 -32.98 -5.92
CA ILE A 221 -2.97 -32.22 -4.69
C ILE A 221 -3.85 -32.82 -3.60
N ILE A 222 -3.25 -33.62 -2.72
CA ILE A 222 -3.87 -34.08 -1.48
C ILE A 222 -3.72 -32.95 -0.46
N ILE A 223 -4.84 -32.35 -0.04
CA ILE A 223 -4.86 -31.41 1.08
C ILE A 223 -5.14 -32.22 2.35
N HIS A 224 -4.10 -32.48 3.14
CA HIS A 224 -4.28 -32.94 4.53
C HIS A 224 -4.86 -31.79 5.35
N ARG A 225 -6.07 -31.98 5.88
CA ARG A 225 -6.56 -31.25 7.04
C ARG A 225 -6.08 -32.00 8.27
N ASP A 226 -5.06 -31.48 8.93
CA ASP A 226 -4.82 -31.81 10.32
C ASP A 226 -5.39 -30.68 11.18
N PHE A 227 -6.19 -31.09 12.18
CA PHE A 227 -6.86 -30.25 13.17
C PHE A 227 -5.87 -29.55 14.11
#